data_AF-A0AAV7Y8Z4-F1
#
_entry.id   AF-A0AAV7Y8Z4-F1
#
_cell.length_a   1.000
_cell.length_b   1.000
_cell.length_c   1.000
_cell.angle_alpha   90.00
_cell.angle_beta   90.00
_cell.angle_gamma   90.00
#
_symmetry.space_group_name_H-M   'P 1'
#
loop_
_entity.id
_entity.type
_entity.pdbx_description
1 polymer ?
#
loop_
_entity_poly.entity_id
_entity_poly.type
_entity_poly.pdbx_seq_one_letter_code
_entity_poly.pdbx_strand_id
1 'polypeptide(L)'
;MSQKIDEALSKYINNKDLADVKFVVGSTEKVFYAHKIVISMVSTFFKNIFYSKDWENKEVMGVTELTLPNIDAESFKVFLEFAYQRHIEVKEDQIFKLLNVAEKFKIEELKKYCIEMYDKTLSKNNCISYYEFGKKNGIEDWTEKAMHFIEKNSNLIFENENCFQKLSLDTIKTVLGLEKILAREIHIFKALVRWAEYQKETKHKDDDKVTLQIILKDFLEFIRLDLMSFDDLQEIQKTGLYSSEKVLEYTIQLSNDKKLNLRPLTRGGIQLRDIRVLLLGSCRRGVARLEHLKESIMFGGIQSVTIVDIGNTCPVFELMNEYDAIVLRGRNGSEINNSSVLGDRLARYVEGGKSLIVIAINTLINNEGYRIKGRIVDEGFIPLAVGDRVQEDQRELGEVHLPDHPIMHGVETFKAKDYTHVIGTRELNGGTLIASWNNGFPLITEKRKEEQYGTVVCLNFHPISTKITNDCGKAWLQETDGAKIISNAANYVSIESFK
;
A
#
# COMPACT_ATOMS: atom_id res chain seq x y z
N MET A 1 -20.99 10.53 35.66
CA MET A 1 -22.14 11.46 35.76
C MET A 1 -22.49 12.05 34.40
N SER A 2 -21.51 12.50 33.59
CA SER A 2 -21.73 12.98 32.20
C SER A 2 -22.50 12.00 31.31
N GLN A 3 -22.03 10.75 31.21
CA GLN A 3 -22.58 9.75 30.28
C GLN A 3 -24.07 9.45 30.49
N LYS A 4 -24.56 9.49 31.74
CA LYS A 4 -25.99 9.30 32.07
C LYS A 4 -26.87 10.48 31.64
N ILE A 5 -26.30 11.69 31.61
CA ILE A 5 -26.99 12.89 31.14
C ILE A 5 -27.07 12.85 29.61
N ASP A 6 -25.96 12.51 28.94
CA ASP A 6 -25.90 12.38 27.48
C ASP A 6 -26.88 11.30 26.97
N GLU A 7 -26.95 10.14 27.65
CA GLU A 7 -27.96 9.11 27.39
C GLU A 7 -29.40 9.62 27.59
N ALA A 8 -29.66 10.38 28.65
CA ALA A 8 -30.98 10.95 28.89
C ALA A 8 -31.37 12.04 27.88
N LEU A 9 -30.40 12.78 27.34
CA LEU A 9 -30.60 13.80 26.30
C LEU A 9 -30.79 13.18 24.91
N SER A 10 -30.19 12.02 24.64
CA SER A 10 -30.25 11.34 23.33
C SER A 10 -31.69 11.12 22.82
N LYS A 11 -32.67 10.89 23.70
CA LYS A 11 -34.10 10.72 23.35
C LYS A 11 -34.75 11.98 22.76
N TYR A 12 -34.10 13.13 22.89
CA TYR A 12 -34.56 14.42 22.37
C TYR A 12 -33.91 14.80 21.04
N ILE A 13 -33.04 13.96 20.47
CA ILE A 13 -32.46 14.19 19.15
C ILE A 13 -33.57 14.20 18.10
N ASN A 14 -33.66 15.29 17.34
CA ASN A 14 -34.66 15.49 16.30
C ASN A 14 -36.12 15.26 16.80
N ASN A 15 -36.38 15.59 18.06
CA ASN A 15 -37.69 15.46 18.69
C ASN A 15 -38.38 16.84 18.74
N LYS A 16 -39.69 16.89 18.48
CA LYS A 16 -40.50 18.11 18.57
C LYS A 16 -40.81 18.51 20.01
N ASP A 17 -40.80 17.55 20.92
CA ASP A 17 -41.07 17.79 22.33
C ASP A 17 -40.01 18.73 22.90
N LEU A 18 -40.46 19.85 23.46
CA LEU A 18 -39.62 20.91 24.05
C LEU A 18 -38.67 21.62 23.08
N ALA A 19 -38.75 21.33 21.78
CA ALA A 19 -37.94 22.01 20.77
C ALA A 19 -38.32 23.48 20.65
N ASP A 20 -37.32 24.35 20.80
CA ASP A 20 -37.43 25.80 20.68
C ASP A 20 -36.73 26.33 19.41
N VAL A 21 -36.13 25.44 18.60
CA VAL A 21 -35.59 25.74 17.27
C VAL A 21 -35.89 24.61 16.27
N LYS A 22 -36.18 24.98 15.02
CA LYS A 22 -36.24 24.09 13.85
C LYS A 22 -35.25 24.54 12.78
N PHE A 23 -34.55 23.58 12.20
CA PHE A 23 -33.61 23.79 11.10
C PHE A 23 -34.17 23.22 9.81
N VAL A 24 -34.15 24.00 8.74
CA VAL A 24 -34.50 23.57 7.38
C VAL A 24 -33.19 23.39 6.61
N VAL A 25 -32.79 22.16 6.33
CA VAL A 25 -31.41 21.83 5.91
C VAL A 25 -31.35 21.27 4.50
N GLY A 26 -30.39 21.80 3.72
CA GLY A 26 -30.07 21.33 2.38
C GLY A 26 -31.11 21.69 1.32
N SER A 27 -30.86 21.25 0.09
CA SER A 27 -31.75 21.49 -1.06
C SER A 27 -33.06 20.72 -1.00
N THR A 28 -33.13 19.66 -0.18
CA THR A 28 -34.35 18.88 0.06
C THR A 28 -35.20 19.43 1.21
N GLU A 29 -34.78 20.56 1.80
CA GLU A 29 -35.48 21.25 2.89
C GLU A 29 -35.84 20.32 4.05
N LYS A 30 -34.95 19.38 4.38
CA LYS A 30 -35.20 18.42 5.46
C LYS A 30 -35.25 19.15 6.79
N VAL A 31 -36.34 18.93 7.53
CA VAL A 31 -36.60 19.61 8.80
C VAL A 31 -36.01 18.83 9.96
N PHE A 32 -35.29 19.52 10.83
CA PHE A 32 -34.76 18.98 12.09
C PHE A 32 -35.19 19.83 13.29
N TYR A 33 -35.65 19.19 14.35
CA TYR A 33 -36.01 19.86 15.60
C TYR A 33 -34.89 19.74 16.64
N ALA A 34 -34.63 20.82 17.38
CA ALA A 34 -33.58 20.81 18.40
C ALA A 34 -33.86 21.83 19.51
N HIS A 35 -32.94 21.87 20.48
CA HIS A 35 -33.00 22.70 21.67
C HIS A 35 -31.86 23.72 21.64
N LYS A 36 -32.16 25.02 21.63
CA LYS A 36 -31.20 26.13 21.54
C LYS A 36 -30.07 25.98 22.56
N ILE A 37 -30.40 25.59 23.79
CA ILE A 37 -29.42 25.39 24.86
C ILE A 37 -28.40 24.29 24.53
N VAL A 38 -28.84 23.15 24.01
CA VAL A 38 -27.95 22.01 23.67
C VAL A 38 -27.02 22.39 22.52
N ILE A 39 -27.57 23.00 21.47
CA ILE A 39 -26.79 23.48 20.33
C ILE A 39 -25.78 24.56 20.76
N SER A 40 -26.19 25.47 21.64
CA SER A 40 -25.31 26.55 22.15
C SER A 40 -24.18 26.07 23.05
N MET A 41 -24.33 24.91 23.70
CA MET A 41 -23.27 24.30 24.49
C MET A 41 -22.11 23.81 23.62
N VAL A 42 -22.37 23.45 22.36
CA VAL A 42 -21.35 22.91 21.44
C VAL A 42 -20.89 23.91 20.38
N SER A 43 -21.74 24.87 20.03
CA SER A 43 -21.51 25.82 18.94
C SER A 43 -21.53 27.25 19.44
N THR A 44 -20.36 27.92 19.39
CA THR A 44 -20.28 29.35 19.69
C THR A 44 -21.00 30.20 18.65
N PHE A 45 -21.06 29.73 17.40
CA PHE A 45 -21.83 30.35 16.32
C PHE A 45 -23.32 30.42 16.65
N PHE A 46 -23.93 29.27 17.00
CA PHE A 46 -25.35 29.23 17.33
C PHE A 46 -25.66 29.90 18.66
N LYS A 47 -24.77 29.84 19.65
CA LYS A 47 -24.90 30.62 20.89
C LYS A 47 -25.03 32.12 20.59
N ASN A 48 -24.22 32.65 19.68
CA ASN A 48 -24.30 34.05 19.27
C ASN A 48 -25.57 34.35 18.46
N ILE A 49 -26.02 33.43 17.61
CA ILE A 49 -27.27 33.62 16.86
C ILE A 49 -28.46 33.66 17.80
N PHE A 50 -28.56 32.71 18.73
CA PHE A 50 -29.75 32.59 19.58
C PHE A 50 -29.83 33.64 20.68
N TYR A 51 -28.69 34.14 21.15
CA TYR A 51 -28.63 35.03 22.32
C TYR A 51 -27.94 36.37 22.04
N SER A 52 -27.82 36.79 20.78
CA SER A 52 -27.41 38.16 20.44
C SER A 52 -28.58 39.14 20.55
N LYS A 53 -28.28 40.35 21.02
CA LYS A 53 -29.27 41.45 21.18
C LYS A 53 -29.98 41.83 19.87
N ASP A 54 -29.34 41.58 18.73
CA ASP A 54 -29.90 41.86 17.40
C ASP A 54 -30.94 40.82 16.96
N TRP A 55 -30.93 39.62 17.55
CA TRP A 55 -31.87 38.54 17.27
C TRP A 55 -33.07 38.51 18.21
N GLU A 56 -32.93 39.04 19.44
CA GLU A 56 -34.02 39.15 20.43
C GLU A 56 -35.25 39.90 19.89
N ASN A 57 -35.08 40.80 18.92
CA ASN A 57 -36.17 41.59 18.34
C ASN A 57 -36.97 40.87 17.23
N LYS A 58 -36.65 39.62 16.87
CA LYS A 58 -37.33 38.89 15.78
C LYS A 58 -38.27 37.77 16.22
N GLU A 59 -38.35 37.43 17.51
CA GLU A 59 -39.23 36.35 17.96
C GLU A 59 -40.44 36.83 18.75
N VAL A 60 -41.56 36.92 18.03
CA VAL A 60 -42.90 36.88 18.60
C VAL A 60 -43.32 35.41 18.67
N MET A 61 -43.30 34.83 19.88
CA MET A 61 -44.01 33.60 20.27
C MET A 61 -44.03 32.45 19.23
N GLY A 62 -42.94 31.68 19.11
CA GLY A 62 -42.87 30.50 18.25
C GLY A 62 -41.53 29.74 18.31
N VAL A 63 -41.44 28.61 17.59
CA VAL A 63 -40.17 27.86 17.36
C VAL A 63 -39.35 28.61 16.30
N THR A 64 -38.10 28.98 16.62
CA THR A 64 -37.22 29.69 15.67
C THR A 64 -36.97 28.84 14.44
N GLU A 65 -37.18 29.38 13.24
CA GLU A 65 -36.78 28.72 11.99
C GLU A 65 -35.42 29.22 11.51
N LEU A 66 -34.49 28.30 11.24
CA LEU A 66 -33.21 28.59 10.61
C LEU A 66 -33.01 27.75 9.34
N THR A 67 -32.84 28.42 8.21
CA THR A 67 -32.57 27.77 6.93
C THR A 67 -31.07 27.65 6.68
N LEU A 68 -30.62 26.43 6.39
CA LEU A 68 -29.22 26.06 6.14
C LEU A 68 -29.11 25.40 4.76
N PRO A 69 -29.21 26.18 3.65
CA PRO A 69 -29.31 25.63 2.30
C PRO A 69 -28.01 24.94 1.83
N ASN A 70 -26.87 25.37 2.36
CA ASN A 70 -25.53 24.91 1.97
C ASN A 70 -24.96 23.86 2.93
N ILE A 71 -25.81 23.08 3.60
CA ILE A 71 -25.40 22.01 4.52
C ILE A 71 -26.14 20.74 4.11
N ASP A 72 -25.43 19.62 4.02
CA ASP A 72 -26.06 18.35 3.73
C ASP A 72 -26.78 17.82 4.99
N ALA A 73 -27.97 17.28 4.77
CA ALA A 73 -28.83 16.86 5.87
C ALA A 73 -28.25 15.71 6.69
N GLU A 74 -27.40 14.85 6.10
CA GLU A 74 -26.78 13.75 6.83
C GLU A 74 -25.68 14.25 7.77
N SER A 75 -24.78 15.13 7.33
CA SER A 75 -23.78 15.73 8.21
C SER A 75 -24.42 16.59 9.30
N PHE A 76 -25.54 17.26 9.00
CA PHE A 76 -26.30 17.97 10.03
C PHE A 76 -26.91 17.03 11.07
N LYS A 77 -27.42 15.87 10.63
CA LYS A 77 -27.93 14.83 11.52
C LYS A 77 -26.82 14.29 12.44
N VAL A 78 -25.65 13.98 11.89
CA VAL A 78 -24.48 13.53 12.68
C VAL A 78 -24.03 14.62 13.66
N PHE A 79 -24.05 15.88 13.24
CA PHE A 79 -23.81 17.01 14.16
C PHE A 79 -24.83 17.06 15.29
N LEU A 80 -26.13 16.87 15.02
CA LEU A 80 -27.14 16.80 16.06
C LEU A 80 -26.91 15.63 17.00
N GLU A 81 -26.57 14.45 16.49
CA GLU A 81 -26.24 13.29 17.33
C GLU A 81 -25.05 13.62 18.25
N PHE A 82 -24.00 14.23 17.70
CA PHE A 82 -22.85 14.70 18.46
C PHE A 82 -23.22 15.70 19.56
N ALA A 83 -24.09 16.68 19.26
CA ALA A 83 -24.47 17.72 20.21
C ALA A 83 -25.15 17.17 21.48
N TYR A 84 -25.88 16.05 21.35
CA TYR A 84 -26.61 15.43 22.46
C TYR A 84 -25.86 14.27 23.11
N GLN A 85 -25.08 13.49 22.35
CA GLN A 85 -24.46 12.25 22.83
C GLN A 85 -22.97 12.40 23.14
N ARG A 86 -22.30 13.44 22.62
CA ARG A 86 -20.84 13.65 22.69
C ARG A 86 -19.97 12.53 22.12
N HIS A 87 -20.60 11.53 21.50
CA HIS A 87 -19.97 10.40 20.85
C HIS A 87 -20.71 10.12 19.54
N ILE A 88 -19.96 9.87 18.47
CA ILE A 88 -20.48 9.59 17.14
C ILE A 88 -19.57 8.61 16.43
N GLU A 89 -20.13 7.76 15.58
CA GLU A 89 -19.38 6.95 14.63
C GLU A 89 -19.47 7.60 13.25
N VAL A 90 -18.32 7.94 12.67
CA VAL A 90 -18.26 8.67 11.40
C VAL A 90 -17.56 7.80 10.37
N LYS A 91 -18.20 7.62 9.22
CA LYS A 91 -17.60 6.93 8.09
C LYS A 91 -16.56 7.82 7.43
N GLU A 92 -15.58 7.20 6.80
CA GLU A 92 -14.45 7.87 6.16
C GLU A 92 -14.87 8.97 5.16
N ASP A 93 -15.92 8.70 4.38
CA ASP A 93 -16.49 9.60 3.37
C ASP A 93 -17.27 10.79 3.98
N GLN A 94 -17.63 10.72 5.26
CA GLN A 94 -18.34 11.77 5.98
C GLN A 94 -17.40 12.74 6.71
N ILE A 95 -16.16 12.35 6.99
CA ILE A 95 -15.19 13.15 7.77
C ILE A 95 -15.04 14.56 7.18
N PHE A 96 -14.89 14.68 5.86
CA PHE A 96 -14.75 15.97 5.18
C PHE A 96 -15.96 16.89 5.35
N LYS A 97 -17.17 16.34 5.19
CA LYS A 97 -18.40 17.12 5.28
C LYS A 97 -18.66 17.55 6.71
N LEU A 98 -18.40 16.65 7.66
CA LEU A 98 -18.55 16.92 9.09
C LEU A 98 -17.54 17.95 9.59
N LEU A 99 -16.31 17.94 9.09
CA LEU A 99 -15.30 18.95 9.40
C LEU A 99 -15.73 20.34 8.88
N ASN A 100 -16.27 20.44 7.67
CA ASN A 100 -16.84 21.70 7.17
C ASN A 100 -17.98 22.22 8.06
N VAL A 101 -18.85 21.32 8.55
CA VAL A 101 -19.91 21.66 9.51
C VAL A 101 -19.32 22.17 10.83
N ALA A 102 -18.29 21.49 11.34
CA ALA A 102 -17.60 21.86 12.58
C ALA A 102 -16.98 23.26 12.48
N GLU A 103 -16.30 23.58 11.37
CA GLU A 103 -15.72 24.90 11.17
C GLU A 103 -16.78 25.98 10.99
N LYS A 104 -17.78 25.73 10.14
CA LYS A 104 -18.85 26.71 9.87
C LYS A 104 -19.64 27.05 11.12
N PHE A 105 -19.93 26.06 11.95
CA PHE A 105 -20.66 26.24 13.21
C PHE A 105 -19.74 26.45 14.42
N LYS A 106 -18.43 26.58 14.22
CA LYS A 106 -17.44 26.82 15.29
C LYS A 106 -17.58 25.83 16.46
N ILE A 107 -17.50 24.54 16.14
CA ILE A 107 -17.61 23.40 17.06
C ILE A 107 -16.22 22.76 17.22
N GLU A 108 -15.43 23.27 18.17
CA GLU A 108 -14.03 22.87 18.35
C GLU A 108 -13.86 21.38 18.70
N GLU A 109 -14.74 20.83 19.54
CA GLU A 109 -14.67 19.41 19.94
C GLU A 109 -14.90 18.47 18.75
N LEU A 110 -15.86 18.81 17.87
CA LEU A 110 -16.15 18.04 16.66
C LEU A 110 -15.02 18.16 15.64
N LYS A 111 -14.42 19.35 15.52
CA LYS A 111 -13.22 19.57 14.69
C LYS A 111 -12.08 18.68 15.15
N LYS A 112 -11.80 18.64 16.46
CA LYS A 112 -10.76 17.78 17.05
C LYS A 112 -11.04 16.30 16.78
N TYR A 113 -12.28 15.86 16.93
CA TYR A 113 -12.68 14.48 16.62
C TYR A 113 -12.41 14.10 15.16
N CYS A 114 -12.76 14.97 14.21
CA CYS A 114 -12.47 14.73 12.79
C CYS A 114 -10.95 14.63 12.50
N ILE A 115 -10.13 15.41 13.20
CA ILE A 115 -8.66 15.35 13.09
C ILE A 115 -8.11 14.04 13.66
N GLU A 116 -8.60 13.58 14.80
CA GLU A 116 -8.19 12.28 15.38
C GLU A 116 -8.60 11.10 14.50
N MET A 117 -9.75 11.19 13.83
CA MET A 117 -10.20 10.16 12.89
C MET A 117 -9.30 10.10 11.65
N TYR A 118 -8.90 11.25 11.11
CA TYR A 118 -7.94 11.33 10.00
C TYR A 118 -6.67 10.53 10.30
N ASP A 119 -6.08 10.69 11.50
CA ASP A 119 -4.84 10.01 11.87
C ASP A 119 -5.02 8.49 11.90
N LYS A 120 -6.21 8.00 12.27
CA LYS A 120 -6.53 6.57 12.34
C LYS A 120 -6.90 5.94 11.00
N THR A 121 -7.39 6.74 10.05
CA THR A 121 -7.92 6.25 8.77
C THR A 121 -7.00 6.51 7.58
N LEU A 122 -5.92 7.29 7.73
CA LEU A 122 -4.98 7.58 6.64
C LEU A 122 -4.48 6.29 5.97
N SER A 123 -4.72 6.17 4.67
CA SER A 123 -4.44 4.97 3.89
C SER A 123 -4.06 5.29 2.44
N LYS A 124 -3.56 4.28 1.71
CA LYS A 124 -3.25 4.38 0.28
C LYS A 124 -4.44 4.84 -0.57
N ASN A 125 -5.68 4.58 -0.14
CA ASN A 125 -6.89 4.88 -0.91
C ASN A 125 -7.40 6.32 -0.70
N ASN A 126 -7.03 6.96 0.42
CA ASN A 126 -7.59 8.26 0.82
C ASN A 126 -6.56 9.36 1.03
N CYS A 127 -5.26 9.03 1.12
CA CYS A 127 -4.18 9.98 1.41
C CYS A 127 -4.21 11.20 0.49
N ILE A 128 -4.50 11.01 -0.79
CA ILE A 128 -4.64 12.10 -1.77
C ILE A 128 -5.84 13.00 -1.46
N SER A 129 -7.01 12.42 -1.15
CA SER A 129 -8.21 13.19 -0.82
C SER A 129 -8.01 13.99 0.47
N TYR A 130 -7.30 13.39 1.43
CA TYR A 130 -6.87 13.99 2.68
C TYR A 130 -5.88 15.15 2.47
N TYR A 131 -4.90 14.98 1.59
CA TYR A 131 -4.00 16.06 1.20
C TYR A 131 -4.74 17.23 0.53
N GLU A 132 -5.56 16.95 -0.48
CA GLU A 132 -6.36 17.97 -1.20
C GLU A 132 -7.28 18.74 -0.26
N PHE A 133 -7.95 18.03 0.64
CA PHE A 133 -8.83 18.66 1.62
C PHE A 133 -8.05 19.51 2.63
N GLY A 134 -6.95 18.98 3.16
CA GLY A 134 -6.08 19.72 4.08
C GLY A 134 -5.58 21.01 3.44
N LYS A 135 -5.13 20.93 2.18
CA LYS A 135 -4.64 22.07 1.40
C LYS A 135 -5.74 23.10 1.14
N LYS A 136 -6.92 22.67 0.74
CA LYS A 136 -8.07 23.55 0.47
C LYS A 136 -8.52 24.33 1.71
N ASN A 137 -8.43 23.73 2.89
CA ASN A 137 -8.90 24.31 4.15
C ASN A 137 -7.76 24.88 5.02
N GLY A 138 -6.51 24.83 4.56
CA GLY A 138 -5.36 25.35 5.32
C GLY A 138 -5.02 24.54 6.59
N ILE A 139 -5.24 23.23 6.58
CA ILE A 139 -4.93 22.32 7.68
C ILE A 139 -3.53 21.73 7.45
N GLU A 140 -2.51 22.42 7.94
CA GLU A 140 -1.09 22.08 7.69
C GLU A 140 -0.73 20.66 8.15
N ASP A 141 -1.15 20.26 9.35
CA ASP A 141 -0.89 18.92 9.91
C ASP A 141 -1.37 17.78 8.98
N TRP A 142 -2.54 17.94 8.36
CA TRP A 142 -3.06 16.97 7.39
C TRP A 142 -2.27 16.98 6.09
N THR A 143 -1.84 18.15 5.63
CA THR A 143 -1.04 18.23 4.40
C THR A 143 0.33 17.60 4.57
N GLU A 144 1.01 17.85 5.70
CA GLU A 144 2.33 17.29 5.99
C GLU A 144 2.28 15.77 6.16
N LYS A 145 1.37 15.27 6.99
CA LYS A 145 1.21 13.82 7.22
C LYS A 145 0.81 13.07 5.96
N ALA A 146 -0.17 13.60 5.20
CA ALA A 146 -0.59 12.97 3.95
C ALA A 146 0.54 13.00 2.91
N MET A 147 1.29 14.11 2.81
CA MET A 147 2.41 14.21 1.89
C MET A 147 3.52 13.22 2.25
N HIS A 148 3.89 13.12 3.52
CA HIS A 148 4.86 12.14 3.99
C HIS A 148 4.42 10.70 3.70
N PHE A 149 3.13 10.40 3.90
CA PHE A 149 2.56 9.11 3.54
C PHE A 149 2.62 8.84 2.03
N ILE A 150 2.36 9.85 1.21
CA ILE A 150 2.45 9.78 -0.26
C ILE A 150 3.88 9.51 -0.70
N GLU A 151 4.87 10.19 -0.13
CA GLU A 151 6.30 9.94 -0.41
C GLU A 151 6.69 8.50 -0.07
N LYS A 152 6.35 8.01 1.13
CA LYS A 152 6.73 6.67 1.61
C LYS A 152 6.05 5.53 0.86
N ASN A 153 4.85 5.75 0.32
CA ASN A 153 4.03 4.71 -0.32
C ASN A 153 3.78 4.98 -1.82
N SER A 154 4.60 5.83 -2.43
CA SER A 154 4.36 6.35 -3.78
C SER A 154 4.19 5.24 -4.83
N ASN A 155 4.97 4.16 -4.74
CA ASN A 155 4.88 3.02 -5.67
C ASN A 155 3.45 2.44 -5.74
N LEU A 156 2.80 2.26 -4.61
CA LEU A 156 1.44 1.72 -4.54
C LEU A 156 0.38 2.76 -4.93
N ILE A 157 0.64 4.03 -4.65
CA ILE A 157 -0.31 5.12 -4.91
C ILE A 157 -0.39 5.42 -6.42
N PHE A 158 0.73 5.46 -7.13
CA PHE A 158 0.75 5.69 -8.58
C PHE A 158 0.25 4.49 -9.40
N GLU A 159 0.26 3.28 -8.83
CA GLU A 159 -0.32 2.09 -9.46
C GLU A 159 -1.84 2.00 -9.25
N ASN A 160 -2.38 2.60 -8.17
CA ASN A 160 -3.80 2.57 -7.87
C ASN A 160 -4.61 3.45 -8.84
N GLU A 161 -5.54 2.82 -9.58
CA GLU A 161 -6.35 3.48 -10.61
C GLU A 161 -7.31 4.55 -10.04
N ASN A 162 -7.77 4.38 -8.81
CA ASN A 162 -8.82 5.22 -8.22
C ASN A 162 -8.27 6.46 -7.50
N CYS A 163 -6.98 6.45 -7.14
CA CYS A 163 -6.40 7.48 -6.28
C CYS A 163 -6.06 8.77 -7.06
N PHE A 164 -5.67 8.63 -8.32
CA PHE A 164 -5.12 9.75 -9.09
C PHE A 164 -6.18 10.62 -9.77
N GLN A 165 -7.36 10.08 -10.10
CA GLN A 165 -8.39 10.76 -10.90
C GLN A 165 -8.92 12.07 -10.28
N LYS A 166 -8.92 12.17 -8.94
CA LYS A 166 -9.51 13.29 -8.19
C LYS A 166 -8.52 14.42 -7.87
N LEU A 167 -7.27 14.31 -8.34
CA LEU A 167 -6.23 15.29 -8.07
C LEU A 167 -6.47 16.62 -8.81
N SER A 168 -6.16 17.71 -8.12
CA SER A 168 -6.01 19.03 -8.74
C SER A 168 -4.69 19.13 -9.50
N LEU A 169 -4.64 20.04 -10.49
CA LEU A 169 -3.42 20.31 -11.27
C LEU A 169 -2.24 20.69 -10.37
N ASP A 170 -2.51 21.46 -9.32
CA ASP A 170 -1.49 22.00 -8.42
C ASP A 170 -0.92 20.91 -7.50
N THR A 171 -1.76 19.98 -7.03
CA THR A 171 -1.26 18.82 -6.29
C THR A 171 -0.46 17.88 -7.18
N ILE A 172 -0.87 17.66 -8.44
CA ILE A 172 -0.07 16.87 -9.37
C ILE A 172 1.31 17.50 -9.54
N LYS A 173 1.41 18.81 -9.77
CA LYS A 173 2.71 19.50 -9.86
C LYS A 173 3.52 19.36 -8.58
N THR A 174 2.87 19.47 -7.41
CA THR A 174 3.54 19.30 -6.12
C THR A 174 4.13 17.90 -5.99
N VAL A 175 3.32 16.87 -6.26
CA VAL A 175 3.72 15.45 -6.17
C VAL A 175 4.80 15.14 -7.21
N LEU A 176 4.65 15.62 -8.45
CA LEU A 176 5.68 15.51 -9.50
C LEU A 176 6.93 16.36 -9.22
N GLY A 177 6.89 17.27 -8.25
CA GLY A 177 8.06 18.03 -7.80
C GLY A 177 8.90 17.27 -6.77
N LEU A 178 8.34 16.23 -6.16
CA LEU A 178 9.01 15.51 -5.06
C LEU A 178 10.24 14.77 -5.56
N GLU A 179 11.37 15.02 -4.92
CA GLU A 179 12.64 14.36 -5.23
C GLU A 179 12.72 12.95 -4.65
N LYS A 180 11.96 12.63 -3.59
CA LYS A 180 12.10 11.36 -2.84
C LYS A 180 11.06 10.28 -3.18
N ILE A 181 10.40 10.40 -4.31
CA ILE A 181 9.43 9.39 -4.77
C ILE A 181 10.13 8.06 -5.07
N LEU A 182 9.61 6.98 -4.46
CA LEU A 182 10.07 5.59 -4.63
C LEU A 182 9.35 4.84 -5.77
N ALA A 183 8.54 5.53 -6.56
CA ALA A 183 7.88 4.98 -7.73
C ALA A 183 8.76 5.08 -8.98
N ARG A 184 8.62 4.11 -9.89
CA ARG A 184 9.24 4.19 -11.22
C ARG A 184 8.57 5.27 -12.05
N GLU A 185 9.34 5.98 -12.87
CA GLU A 185 8.80 7.02 -13.76
C GLU A 185 7.71 6.51 -14.70
N ILE A 186 7.79 5.26 -15.15
CA ILE A 186 6.74 4.66 -15.99
C ILE A 186 5.38 4.60 -15.27
N HIS A 187 5.36 4.36 -13.96
CA HIS A 187 4.12 4.33 -13.18
C HIS A 187 3.57 5.75 -12.97
N ILE A 188 4.45 6.73 -12.76
CA ILE A 188 4.07 8.14 -12.67
C ILE A 188 3.47 8.60 -14.01
N PHE A 189 4.11 8.28 -15.13
CA PHE A 189 3.61 8.58 -16.47
C PHE A 189 2.23 7.95 -16.72
N LYS A 190 2.08 6.65 -16.45
CA LYS A 190 0.79 5.96 -16.61
C LYS A 190 -0.32 6.57 -15.75
N ALA A 191 0.00 6.96 -14.51
CA ALA A 191 -0.95 7.64 -13.63
C ALA A 191 -1.41 8.99 -14.21
N LEU A 192 -0.52 9.75 -14.82
CA LEU A 192 -0.86 11.00 -15.51
C LEU A 192 -1.75 10.75 -16.73
N VAL A 193 -1.44 9.74 -17.54
CA VAL A 193 -2.28 9.40 -18.71
C VAL A 193 -3.70 9.07 -18.27
N ARG A 194 -3.87 8.19 -17.27
CA ARG A 194 -5.19 7.84 -16.72
C ARG A 194 -5.93 9.05 -16.16
N TRP A 195 -5.21 9.94 -15.46
CA TRP A 195 -5.81 11.17 -14.96
C TRP A 195 -6.27 12.08 -16.10
N ALA A 196 -5.46 12.23 -17.18
CA ALA A 196 -5.82 13.06 -18.33
C ALA A 196 -7.00 12.48 -19.12
N GLU A 197 -7.06 11.16 -19.28
CA GLU A 197 -8.22 10.46 -19.85
C GLU A 197 -9.48 10.76 -19.05
N TYR A 198 -9.42 10.64 -17.71
CA TYR A 198 -10.54 10.97 -16.84
C TYR A 198 -10.96 12.45 -16.94
N GLN A 199 -10.01 13.40 -16.99
CA GLN A 199 -10.36 14.82 -17.18
C GLN A 199 -11.02 15.06 -18.54
N LYS A 200 -10.54 14.40 -19.60
CA LYS A 200 -11.14 14.50 -20.93
C LYS A 200 -12.58 13.97 -20.92
N GLU A 201 -12.81 12.79 -20.37
CA GLU A 201 -14.14 12.17 -20.31
C GLU A 201 -15.14 12.94 -19.46
N THR A 202 -14.69 13.56 -18.36
CA THR A 202 -15.58 14.24 -17.41
C THR A 202 -15.84 15.70 -17.72
N LYS A 203 -14.85 16.43 -18.26
CA LYS A 203 -14.94 17.89 -18.48
C LYS A 203 -14.94 18.31 -19.94
N HIS A 204 -14.43 17.48 -20.84
CA HIS A 204 -14.21 17.82 -22.24
C HIS A 204 -14.75 16.75 -23.20
N LYS A 205 -15.79 16.03 -22.80
CA LYS A 205 -16.34 14.88 -23.52
C LYS A 205 -16.70 15.20 -24.97
N ASP A 206 -17.23 16.40 -25.21
CA ASP A 206 -17.72 16.85 -26.51
C ASP A 206 -16.76 17.80 -27.24
N ASP A 207 -15.53 17.99 -26.72
CA ASP A 207 -14.52 18.86 -27.32
C ASP A 207 -13.34 18.06 -27.88
N ASP A 208 -13.48 17.62 -29.13
CA ASP A 208 -12.44 16.86 -29.85
C ASP A 208 -11.12 17.60 -30.01
N LYS A 209 -11.10 18.93 -29.83
CA LYS A 209 -9.86 19.72 -29.88
C LYS A 209 -9.00 19.49 -28.65
N VAL A 210 -9.59 19.09 -27.52
CA VAL A 210 -8.88 18.82 -26.28
C VAL A 210 -8.31 17.39 -26.33
N THR A 211 -7.03 17.31 -26.69
CA THR A 211 -6.28 16.05 -26.73
C THR A 211 -5.52 15.79 -25.43
N LEU A 212 -5.14 14.54 -25.19
CA LEU A 212 -4.27 14.18 -24.06
C LEU A 212 -2.96 14.97 -24.09
N GLN A 213 -2.41 15.24 -25.28
CA GLN A 213 -1.22 16.08 -25.47
C GLN A 213 -1.40 17.47 -24.86
N ILE A 214 -2.57 18.09 -25.03
CA ILE A 214 -2.86 19.42 -24.51
C ILE A 214 -3.02 19.38 -22.98
N ILE A 215 -3.77 18.40 -22.46
CA ILE A 215 -4.00 18.24 -21.03
C ILE A 215 -2.68 17.97 -20.29
N LEU A 216 -1.81 17.15 -20.87
CA LEU A 216 -0.56 16.71 -20.26
C LEU A 216 0.63 17.64 -20.50
N LYS A 217 0.51 18.65 -21.37
CA LYS A 217 1.62 19.49 -21.83
C LYS A 217 2.50 19.99 -20.69
N ASP A 218 1.88 20.54 -19.64
CA ASP A 218 2.57 21.13 -18.48
C ASP A 218 3.11 20.09 -17.49
N PHE A 219 2.82 18.81 -17.67
CA PHE A 219 3.23 17.71 -16.78
C PHE A 219 4.31 16.83 -17.40
N LEU A 220 4.33 16.69 -18.73
CA LEU A 220 5.30 15.85 -19.44
C LEU A 220 6.76 16.28 -19.22
N GLU A 221 7.00 17.54 -18.88
CA GLU A 221 8.34 18.06 -18.55
C GLU A 221 8.85 17.60 -17.17
N PHE A 222 7.95 17.23 -16.26
CA PHE A 222 8.31 16.71 -14.93
C PHE A 222 8.64 15.22 -14.94
N ILE A 223 8.38 14.53 -16.05
CA ILE A 223 8.71 13.11 -16.20
C ILE A 223 10.17 12.98 -16.61
N ARG A 224 10.94 12.27 -15.79
CA ARG A 224 12.38 12.10 -15.95
C ARG A 224 12.66 10.91 -16.86
N LEU A 225 12.68 11.15 -18.17
CA LEU A 225 12.96 10.10 -19.17
C LEU A 225 14.33 9.44 -18.94
N ASP A 226 15.27 10.20 -18.38
CA ASP A 226 16.56 9.74 -17.87
C ASP A 226 16.45 8.85 -16.64
N LEU A 227 15.27 8.46 -16.14
CA LEU A 227 15.10 7.42 -15.11
C LEU A 227 14.23 6.25 -15.60
N MET A 228 13.90 6.21 -16.90
CA MET A 228 13.15 5.12 -17.51
C MET A 228 14.07 4.03 -18.07
N SER A 229 13.58 2.78 -18.11
CA SER A 229 14.27 1.67 -18.80
C SER A 229 14.04 1.73 -20.32
N PHE A 230 14.77 0.90 -21.07
CA PHE A 230 14.58 0.78 -22.52
C PHE A 230 13.15 0.36 -22.88
N ASP A 231 12.59 -0.62 -22.17
CA ASP A 231 11.24 -1.11 -22.40
C ASP A 231 10.19 -0.04 -22.07
N ASP A 232 10.40 0.73 -20.99
CA ASP A 232 9.53 1.84 -20.60
C ASP A 232 9.53 2.94 -21.68
N LEU A 233 10.72 3.27 -22.23
CA LEU A 233 10.84 4.26 -23.31
C LEU A 233 10.11 3.81 -24.59
N GLN A 234 10.19 2.52 -24.94
CA GLN A 234 9.40 1.98 -26.05
C GLN A 234 7.90 2.02 -25.77
N GLU A 235 7.48 1.80 -24.52
CA GLU A 235 6.09 1.87 -24.11
C GLU A 235 5.53 3.30 -24.25
N ILE A 236 6.23 4.31 -23.72
CA ILE A 236 5.77 5.70 -23.83
C ILE A 236 5.76 6.18 -25.29
N GLN A 237 6.66 5.68 -26.14
CA GLN A 237 6.69 6.07 -27.56
C GLN A 237 5.40 5.70 -28.28
N LYS A 238 4.79 4.55 -27.94
CA LYS A 238 3.53 4.07 -28.54
C LYS A 238 2.36 5.01 -28.25
N THR A 239 2.44 5.82 -27.19
CA THR A 239 1.37 6.77 -26.83
C THR A 239 1.33 8.00 -27.73
N GLY A 240 2.43 8.31 -28.44
CA GLY A 240 2.57 9.54 -29.22
C GLY A 240 2.70 10.82 -28.38
N LEU A 241 2.76 10.73 -27.04
CA LEU A 241 2.86 11.89 -26.15
C LEU A 241 4.24 12.58 -26.16
N TYR A 242 5.28 11.83 -26.56
CA TYR A 242 6.63 12.32 -26.81
C TYR A 242 7.00 12.13 -28.28
N SER A 243 7.79 13.05 -28.84
CA SER A 243 8.30 12.89 -30.20
C SER A 243 9.27 11.70 -30.29
N SER A 244 9.25 11.02 -31.43
CA SER A 244 10.17 9.90 -31.70
C SER A 244 11.65 10.30 -31.56
N GLU A 245 11.99 11.53 -31.96
CA GLU A 245 13.34 12.09 -31.81
C GLU A 245 13.75 12.19 -30.34
N LYS A 246 12.85 12.69 -29.47
CA LYS A 246 13.11 12.82 -28.04
C LYS A 246 13.31 11.45 -27.40
N VAL A 247 12.44 10.48 -27.66
CA VAL A 247 12.60 9.12 -27.09
C VAL A 247 13.89 8.45 -27.58
N LEU A 248 14.23 8.63 -28.87
CA LEU A 248 15.45 8.07 -29.46
C LEU A 248 16.72 8.63 -28.81
N GLU A 249 16.75 9.93 -28.48
CA GLU A 249 17.87 10.55 -27.78
C GLU A 249 18.18 9.84 -26.44
N TYR A 250 17.17 9.67 -25.59
CA TYR A 250 17.34 8.97 -24.30
C TYR A 250 17.68 7.49 -24.47
N THR A 251 17.15 6.86 -25.53
CA THR A 251 17.45 5.46 -25.86
C THR A 251 18.92 5.29 -26.25
N ILE A 252 19.47 6.20 -27.05
CA ILE A 252 20.89 6.20 -27.44
C ILE A 252 21.78 6.47 -26.22
N GLN A 253 21.40 7.42 -25.35
CA GLN A 253 22.13 7.70 -24.11
C GLN A 253 22.20 6.46 -23.20
N LEU A 254 21.08 5.75 -23.01
CA LEU A 254 21.02 4.48 -22.29
C LEU A 254 21.90 3.38 -22.91
N SER A 255 21.94 3.30 -24.24
CA SER A 255 22.75 2.30 -24.95
C SER A 255 24.25 2.57 -24.82
N ASN A 256 24.65 3.85 -24.82
CA ASN A 256 26.06 4.25 -24.82
C ASN A 256 26.69 4.30 -23.42
N ASP A 257 25.89 4.57 -22.39
CA ASP A 257 26.39 4.68 -21.02
C ASP A 257 25.96 3.47 -20.16
N LYS A 258 26.91 2.55 -19.96
CA LYS A 258 26.72 1.39 -19.08
C LYS A 258 26.40 1.77 -17.63
N LYS A 259 26.79 2.96 -17.15
CA LYS A 259 26.43 3.47 -15.82
C LYS A 259 24.99 3.97 -15.77
N LEU A 260 24.44 4.47 -16.87
CA LEU A 260 23.01 4.80 -16.98
C LEU A 260 22.12 3.54 -16.89
N ASN A 261 22.60 2.40 -17.42
CA ASN A 261 22.03 1.06 -17.19
C ASN A 261 22.30 0.51 -15.77
N LEU A 262 22.93 1.31 -14.92
CA LEU A 262 23.16 1.06 -13.51
C LEU A 262 22.81 2.30 -12.67
N ARG A 263 21.73 3.05 -12.99
CA ARG A 263 21.18 4.16 -12.17
C ARG A 263 19.83 3.81 -11.51
N PRO A 264 19.36 4.55 -10.49
CA PRO A 264 18.04 4.37 -9.90
C PRO A 264 16.95 4.65 -10.94
N LEU A 265 15.89 3.84 -10.96
CA LEU A 265 14.70 4.12 -11.81
C LEU A 265 13.62 4.92 -11.04
N THR A 266 13.94 5.34 -9.82
CA THR A 266 13.07 6.12 -8.94
C THR A 266 13.73 7.46 -8.63
N ARG A 267 12.92 8.48 -8.32
CA ARG A 267 13.41 9.83 -8.07
C ARG A 267 14.25 9.90 -6.80
N GLY A 268 13.84 9.16 -5.76
CA GLY A 268 14.48 9.16 -4.45
C GLY A 268 15.85 8.50 -4.38
N GLY A 269 16.45 8.18 -5.52
CA GLY A 269 17.80 7.63 -5.58
C GLY A 269 17.90 6.17 -5.13
N ILE A 270 16.80 5.52 -4.74
CA ILE A 270 16.83 4.09 -4.44
C ILE A 270 16.77 3.32 -5.75
N GLN A 271 17.94 2.79 -6.09
CA GLN A 271 18.11 1.92 -7.23
C GLN A 271 17.78 0.50 -6.80
N LEU A 272 16.86 -0.18 -7.50
CA LEU A 272 16.71 -1.65 -7.33
C LEU A 272 18.05 -2.39 -7.53
N ARG A 273 19.02 -1.74 -8.19
CA ARG A 273 20.38 -2.23 -8.42
C ARG A 273 21.36 -1.92 -7.28
N ASP A 274 21.06 -0.99 -6.37
CA ASP A 274 21.81 -0.76 -5.11
C ASP A 274 21.34 -1.72 -4.01
N ILE A 275 20.17 -2.34 -4.19
CA ILE A 275 19.68 -3.41 -3.32
C ILE A 275 20.60 -4.62 -3.47
N ARG A 276 21.26 -4.94 -2.37
CA ARG A 276 22.10 -6.13 -2.22
C ARG A 276 21.23 -7.24 -1.65
N VAL A 277 20.95 -8.25 -2.48
CA VAL A 277 20.28 -9.48 -2.03
C VAL A 277 21.32 -10.57 -1.77
N LEU A 278 21.22 -11.20 -0.60
CA LEU A 278 22.00 -12.40 -0.29
C LEU A 278 21.12 -13.64 -0.48
N LEU A 279 21.44 -14.45 -1.49
CA LEU A 279 20.81 -15.75 -1.70
C LEU A 279 21.59 -16.82 -0.92
N LEU A 280 21.03 -17.21 0.22
CA LEU A 280 21.50 -18.32 1.04
C LEU A 280 20.84 -19.61 0.55
N GLY A 281 21.61 -20.51 -0.06
CA GLY A 281 21.04 -21.77 -0.53
C GLY A 281 22.01 -22.94 -0.55
N SER A 282 21.51 -24.16 -0.62
CA SER A 282 22.35 -25.38 -0.62
C SER A 282 22.16 -26.23 -1.90
N CYS A 283 23.24 -26.80 -2.45
CA CYS A 283 23.18 -27.67 -3.64
C CYS A 283 24.29 -28.75 -3.75
N ARG A 284 23.95 -30.06 -3.73
CA ARG A 284 24.82 -31.23 -4.00
C ARG A 284 25.62 -31.20 -5.31
N ARG A 285 25.22 -30.43 -6.34
CA ARG A 285 25.92 -30.37 -7.65
C ARG A 285 26.52 -28.97 -7.92
N GLY A 286 26.78 -28.19 -6.88
CA GLY A 286 27.30 -26.84 -6.99
C GLY A 286 26.23 -25.77 -7.21
N VAL A 287 26.65 -24.51 -7.23
CA VAL A 287 25.78 -23.31 -7.18
C VAL A 287 24.90 -23.08 -8.42
N ALA A 288 25.02 -23.88 -9.49
CA ALA A 288 24.26 -23.70 -10.73
C ALA A 288 22.73 -23.64 -10.54
N ARG A 289 22.16 -24.38 -9.57
CA ARG A 289 20.72 -24.33 -9.27
C ARG A 289 20.29 -23.09 -8.48
N LEU A 290 21.24 -22.39 -7.86
CA LEU A 290 21.01 -21.12 -7.17
C LEU A 290 21.11 -19.96 -8.16
N GLU A 291 21.94 -20.07 -9.20
CA GLU A 291 21.98 -19.08 -10.30
C GLU A 291 20.62 -18.90 -10.97
N HIS A 292 19.87 -19.97 -11.15
CA HIS A 292 18.51 -19.91 -11.69
C HIS A 292 17.51 -19.13 -10.80
N LEU A 293 17.58 -19.33 -9.48
CA LEU A 293 16.76 -18.58 -8.54
C LEU A 293 17.20 -17.11 -8.51
N LYS A 294 18.51 -16.86 -8.60
CA LYS A 294 19.06 -15.52 -8.78
C LYS A 294 18.52 -14.86 -10.04
N GLU A 295 18.43 -15.54 -11.18
CA GLU A 295 17.80 -14.99 -12.39
C GLU A 295 16.34 -14.58 -12.15
N SER A 296 15.54 -15.36 -11.40
CA SER A 296 14.17 -14.99 -11.04
C SER A 296 14.08 -13.82 -10.07
N ILE A 297 15.03 -13.68 -9.14
CA ILE A 297 15.14 -12.50 -8.27
C ILE A 297 15.48 -11.27 -9.13
N MET A 298 16.43 -11.41 -10.06
CA MET A 298 16.89 -10.33 -10.93
C MET A 298 15.87 -9.93 -12.00
N PHE A 299 14.89 -10.78 -12.31
CA PHE A 299 13.80 -10.48 -13.24
C PHE A 299 13.05 -9.20 -12.87
N GLY A 300 13.00 -8.87 -11.58
CA GLY A 300 12.36 -7.66 -11.04
C GLY A 300 13.17 -6.39 -11.12
N GLY A 301 14.37 -6.40 -11.73
CA GLY A 301 15.26 -5.24 -11.81
C GLY A 301 16.36 -5.17 -10.74
N ILE A 302 16.38 -6.13 -9.80
CA ILE A 302 17.50 -6.31 -8.86
C ILE A 302 18.74 -6.75 -9.64
N GLN A 303 19.89 -6.12 -9.40
CA GLN A 303 21.13 -6.47 -10.12
C GLN A 303 22.23 -7.09 -9.24
N SER A 304 22.18 -6.86 -7.92
CA SER A 304 23.17 -7.39 -6.99
C SER A 304 22.58 -8.55 -6.19
N VAL A 305 22.85 -9.77 -6.64
CA VAL A 305 22.50 -11.00 -5.91
C VAL A 305 23.77 -11.80 -5.67
N THR A 306 24.20 -11.86 -4.41
CA THR A 306 25.34 -12.71 -4.00
C THR A 306 24.82 -14.06 -3.55
N ILE A 307 25.45 -15.13 -4.00
CA ILE A 307 25.09 -16.50 -3.61
C ILE A 307 26.08 -16.99 -2.55
N VAL A 308 25.57 -17.54 -1.45
CA VAL A 308 26.36 -18.27 -0.45
C VAL A 308 25.82 -19.68 -0.32
N ASP A 309 26.71 -20.66 -0.48
CA ASP A 309 26.39 -22.07 -0.29
C ASP A 309 26.36 -22.46 1.19
N ILE A 310 25.14 -22.49 1.75
CA ILE A 310 24.91 -22.83 3.16
C ILE A 310 24.97 -24.35 3.45
N GLY A 311 25.20 -25.18 2.43
CA GLY A 311 25.47 -26.61 2.63
C GLY A 311 26.86 -26.87 3.20
N ASN A 312 27.81 -25.97 2.93
CA ASN A 312 29.22 -26.13 3.31
C ASN A 312 29.71 -25.01 4.23
N THR A 313 29.02 -23.87 4.27
CA THR A 313 29.43 -22.69 5.03
C THR A 313 28.28 -22.16 5.88
N CYS A 314 28.61 -21.43 6.94
CA CYS A 314 27.62 -20.72 7.75
C CYS A 314 28.04 -19.24 7.80
N PRO A 315 27.38 -18.35 7.03
CA PRO A 315 27.76 -16.94 6.94
C PRO A 315 27.68 -16.26 8.30
N VAL A 316 28.68 -15.43 8.61
CA VAL A 316 28.68 -14.61 9.84
C VAL A 316 27.64 -13.50 9.75
N PHE A 317 27.20 -13.00 10.91
CA PHE A 317 26.14 -12.00 10.97
C PHE A 317 26.55 -10.69 10.29
N GLU A 318 27.81 -10.29 10.44
CA GLU A 318 28.34 -9.03 9.91
C GLU A 318 28.21 -9.00 8.38
N LEU A 319 28.57 -10.10 7.71
CA LEU A 319 28.37 -10.27 6.27
C LEU A 319 26.88 -10.21 5.91
N MET A 320 26.03 -10.96 6.62
CA MET A 320 24.59 -10.97 6.34
C MET A 320 23.99 -9.57 6.47
N ASN A 321 24.42 -8.81 7.47
CA ASN A 321 23.96 -7.46 7.75
C ASN A 321 24.46 -6.42 6.75
N GLU A 322 25.38 -6.76 5.85
CA GLU A 322 25.68 -5.91 4.71
C GLU A 322 24.55 -5.94 3.67
N TYR A 323 23.70 -6.96 3.63
CA TYR A 323 22.67 -7.07 2.59
C TYR A 323 21.33 -6.48 3.03
N ASP A 324 20.56 -5.97 2.07
CA ASP A 324 19.28 -5.30 2.29
C ASP A 324 18.13 -6.30 2.40
N ALA A 325 18.26 -7.45 1.74
CA ALA A 325 17.37 -8.58 1.91
C ALA A 325 18.12 -9.91 1.81
N ILE A 326 17.57 -10.92 2.48
CA ILE A 326 18.05 -12.30 2.37
C ILE A 326 16.98 -13.17 1.73
N VAL A 327 17.38 -14.04 0.80
CA VAL A 327 16.55 -15.13 0.29
C VAL A 327 17.13 -16.43 0.81
N LEU A 328 16.38 -17.14 1.65
CA LEU A 328 16.76 -18.44 2.20
C LEU A 328 16.09 -19.57 1.42
N ARG A 329 16.89 -20.54 0.99
CA ARG A 329 16.44 -21.75 0.31
C ARG A 329 17.19 -23.00 0.78
N GLY A 330 16.53 -23.83 1.57
CA GLY A 330 17.01 -25.16 1.93
C GLY A 330 17.00 -26.15 0.75
N ARG A 331 17.63 -27.31 0.96
CA ARG A 331 17.81 -28.34 -0.07
C ARG A 331 17.25 -29.67 0.39
N ASN A 332 16.63 -30.41 -0.54
CA ASN A 332 16.29 -31.81 -0.33
C ASN A 332 17.57 -32.66 -0.18
N GLY A 333 17.75 -33.27 0.99
CA GLY A 333 18.74 -34.32 1.23
C GLY A 333 20.18 -33.85 1.49
N SER A 334 20.41 -32.64 1.98
CA SER A 334 21.65 -32.32 2.70
C SER A 334 21.35 -31.33 3.83
N GLU A 335 22.09 -31.47 4.93
CA GLU A 335 21.95 -30.60 6.10
C GLU A 335 22.41 -29.16 5.77
N ILE A 336 21.79 -28.18 6.42
CA ILE A 336 22.27 -26.79 6.43
C ILE A 336 23.39 -26.73 7.47
N ASN A 337 24.58 -26.32 7.04
CA ASN A 337 25.75 -26.28 7.92
C ASN A 337 25.50 -25.32 9.10
N ASN A 338 25.67 -25.82 10.33
CA ASN A 338 25.38 -25.10 11.56
C ASN A 338 23.98 -24.47 11.56
N SER A 339 22.96 -25.24 11.18
CA SER A 339 21.58 -24.79 10.99
C SER A 339 21.02 -23.92 12.12
N SER A 340 21.20 -24.33 13.40
CA SER A 340 20.73 -23.53 14.54
C SER A 340 21.42 -22.17 14.63
N VAL A 341 22.75 -22.13 14.44
CA VAL A 341 23.51 -20.87 14.46
C VAL A 341 23.09 -19.94 13.32
N LEU A 342 22.83 -20.49 12.13
CA LEU A 342 22.33 -19.69 11.01
C LEU A 342 20.94 -19.14 11.30
N GLY A 343 20.04 -19.94 11.87
CA GLY A 343 18.70 -19.45 12.22
C GLY A 343 18.71 -18.41 13.32
N ASP A 344 19.60 -18.51 14.31
CA ASP A 344 19.76 -17.46 15.32
C ASP A 344 20.24 -16.13 14.71
N ARG A 345 21.14 -16.20 13.72
CA ARG A 345 21.62 -15.03 12.97
C ARG A 345 20.54 -14.44 12.07
N LEU A 346 19.70 -15.27 11.45
CA LEU A 346 18.57 -14.83 10.65
C LEU A 346 17.50 -14.16 11.51
N ALA A 347 17.22 -14.69 12.71
CA ALA A 347 16.33 -14.05 13.67
C ALA A 347 16.87 -12.67 14.03
N ARG A 348 18.16 -12.57 14.40
CA ARG A 348 18.83 -11.28 14.68
C ARG A 348 18.78 -10.31 13.49
N TYR A 349 18.88 -10.82 12.25
CA TYR A 349 18.80 -10.01 11.04
C TYR A 349 17.40 -9.39 10.88
N VAL A 350 16.36 -10.20 11.07
CA VAL A 350 14.97 -9.73 11.07
C VAL A 350 14.70 -8.78 12.22
N GLU A 351 15.27 -9.04 13.39
CA GLU A 351 15.17 -8.16 14.55
C GLU A 351 15.80 -6.78 14.32
N GLY A 352 16.80 -6.69 13.44
CA GLY A 352 17.43 -5.44 13.03
C GLY A 352 16.62 -4.63 12.01
N GLY A 353 15.35 -4.95 11.77
CA GLY A 353 14.49 -4.26 10.81
C GLY A 353 14.63 -4.76 9.36
N LYS A 354 15.48 -5.76 9.10
CA LYS A 354 15.76 -6.22 7.74
C LYS A 354 14.88 -7.39 7.31
N SER A 355 14.57 -7.44 6.03
CA SER A 355 13.54 -8.33 5.52
C SER A 355 14.10 -9.63 4.91
N LEU A 356 13.34 -10.72 5.07
CA LEU A 356 13.73 -12.08 4.73
C LEU A 356 12.67 -12.74 3.84
N ILE A 357 13.10 -13.41 2.77
CA ILE A 357 12.27 -14.34 2.01
C ILE A 357 12.69 -15.76 2.37
N VAL A 358 11.71 -16.58 2.72
CA VAL A 358 11.89 -18.01 2.96
C VAL A 358 11.17 -18.78 1.88
N ILE A 359 11.93 -19.52 1.08
CA ILE A 359 11.35 -20.55 0.22
C ILE A 359 11.08 -21.76 1.09
N ALA A 360 9.80 -22.03 1.38
CA ALA A 360 9.38 -22.98 2.42
C ALA A 360 9.90 -24.39 2.15
N ILE A 361 9.84 -24.82 0.88
CA ILE A 361 10.15 -26.19 0.52
C ILE A 361 11.61 -26.53 0.79
N ASN A 362 11.81 -27.63 1.53
CA ASN A 362 13.10 -28.08 2.05
C ASN A 362 13.78 -27.12 3.06
N THR A 363 13.10 -26.04 3.48
CA THR A 363 13.54 -25.16 4.56
C THR A 363 12.74 -25.41 5.83
N LEU A 364 11.43 -25.68 5.70
CA LEU A 364 10.46 -25.87 6.79
C LEU A 364 9.87 -27.29 6.81
N ILE A 365 10.65 -28.29 6.39
CA ILE A 365 10.23 -29.69 6.43
C ILE A 365 10.38 -30.26 7.84
N ASN A 366 9.43 -31.09 8.29
CA ASN A 366 9.49 -31.78 9.60
C ASN A 366 10.75 -32.65 9.81
N ASN A 367 11.49 -32.98 8.75
CA ASN A 367 12.73 -33.73 8.89
C ASN A 367 13.85 -32.86 9.48
N GLU A 368 14.17 -33.13 10.74
CA GLU A 368 15.19 -32.44 11.54
C GLU A 368 16.58 -32.38 10.91
N GLY A 369 16.94 -33.29 10.02
CA GLY A 369 18.28 -33.31 9.40
C GLY A 369 18.46 -32.29 8.27
N TYR A 370 17.39 -31.64 7.80
CA TYR A 370 17.44 -30.84 6.57
C TYR A 370 16.89 -29.41 6.71
N ARG A 371 16.10 -29.14 7.76
CA ARG A 371 15.46 -27.84 7.97
C ARG A 371 16.40 -26.80 8.57
N ILE A 372 16.05 -25.53 8.41
CA ILE A 372 16.61 -24.45 9.23
C ILE A 372 16.12 -24.64 10.68
N LYS A 373 16.99 -24.38 11.67
CA LYS A 373 16.74 -24.53 13.10
C LYS A 373 17.07 -23.23 13.84
N GLY A 374 16.85 -23.20 15.16
CA GLY A 374 17.18 -22.05 16.00
C GLY A 374 16.05 -21.02 16.04
N ARG A 375 16.35 -19.83 16.58
CA ARG A 375 15.36 -18.81 16.93
C ARG A 375 14.41 -18.44 15.79
N ILE A 376 14.88 -18.43 14.54
CA ILE A 376 14.04 -18.09 13.38
C ILE A 376 12.81 -19.01 13.24
N VAL A 377 12.92 -20.28 13.66
CA VAL A 377 11.82 -21.25 13.70
C VAL A 377 11.21 -21.30 15.10
N ASP A 378 12.03 -21.43 16.14
CA ASP A 378 11.57 -21.69 17.51
C ASP A 378 10.74 -20.54 18.09
N GLU A 379 11.03 -19.30 17.69
CA GLU A 379 10.28 -18.09 18.08
C GLU A 379 9.24 -17.67 17.04
N GLY A 380 9.06 -18.47 15.97
CA GLY A 380 8.01 -18.27 14.98
C GLY A 380 8.16 -17.02 14.11
N PHE A 381 9.38 -16.61 13.75
CA PHE A 381 9.59 -15.47 12.83
C PHE A 381 9.04 -15.75 11.43
N ILE A 382 9.08 -17.00 10.99
CA ILE A 382 8.60 -17.42 9.67
C ILE A 382 7.07 -17.64 9.74
N PRO A 383 6.25 -16.97 8.90
CA PRO A 383 4.79 -17.02 9.00
C PRO A 383 4.22 -18.41 8.79
N LEU A 384 4.81 -19.23 7.93
CA LEU A 384 4.37 -20.59 7.70
C LEU A 384 4.98 -21.54 8.74
N ALA A 385 4.15 -22.38 9.37
CA ALA A 385 4.65 -23.39 10.28
C ALA A 385 5.50 -24.46 9.57
N VAL A 386 6.24 -25.22 10.37
CA VAL A 386 6.95 -26.42 9.87
C VAL A 386 5.90 -27.49 9.58
N GLY A 387 6.11 -28.26 8.50
CA GLY A 387 5.17 -29.30 8.13
C GLY A 387 5.78 -30.40 7.28
N ASP A 388 4.96 -31.37 6.92
CA ASP A 388 5.38 -32.47 6.06
C ASP A 388 5.51 -32.01 4.62
N ARG A 389 6.47 -32.61 3.90
CA ARG A 389 6.58 -32.39 2.46
C ARG A 389 5.48 -33.18 1.76
N VAL A 390 4.61 -32.45 1.07
CA VAL A 390 3.53 -33.04 0.28
C VAL A 390 3.86 -32.89 -1.20
N GLN A 391 3.76 -34.00 -1.93
CA GLN A 391 3.85 -34.03 -3.38
C GLN A 391 2.43 -34.19 -3.93
N GLU A 392 1.99 -33.23 -4.73
CA GLU A 392 0.70 -33.27 -5.40
C GLU A 392 0.81 -32.70 -6.80
N ASP A 393 0.09 -33.31 -7.72
CA ASP A 393 0.06 -32.93 -9.12
C ASP A 393 -0.98 -31.84 -9.35
N GLN A 394 -0.81 -31.02 -10.39
CA GLN A 394 -1.84 -30.08 -10.89
C GLN A 394 -2.29 -28.99 -9.89
N ARG A 395 -1.41 -28.54 -8.98
CA ARG A 395 -1.68 -27.34 -8.17
C ARG A 395 -1.70 -26.08 -9.04
N GLU A 396 -2.65 -25.20 -8.77
CA GLU A 396 -2.71 -23.88 -9.39
C GLU A 396 -3.07 -22.80 -8.37
N LEU A 397 -2.78 -21.55 -8.71
CA LEU A 397 -3.18 -20.38 -7.95
C LEU A 397 -4.67 -20.49 -7.62
N GLY A 398 -4.96 -20.57 -6.33
CA GLY A 398 -6.33 -20.58 -5.82
C GLY A 398 -6.73 -19.18 -5.42
N GLU A 399 -7.32 -19.08 -4.23
CA GLU A 399 -7.78 -17.81 -3.69
C GLU A 399 -6.62 -16.84 -3.40
N VAL A 400 -6.74 -15.63 -3.94
CA VAL A 400 -5.86 -14.49 -3.63
C VAL A 400 -6.56 -13.64 -2.57
N HIS A 401 -6.16 -13.84 -1.31
CA HIS A 401 -6.75 -13.18 -0.14
C HIS A 401 -6.44 -11.68 -0.11
N LEU A 402 -5.28 -11.29 -0.63
CA LEU A 402 -4.84 -9.90 -0.73
C LEU A 402 -4.46 -9.56 -2.18
N PRO A 403 -5.44 -9.27 -3.06
CA PRO A 403 -5.18 -9.03 -4.48
C PRO A 403 -4.32 -7.78 -4.73
N ASP A 404 -4.45 -6.75 -3.89
CA ASP A 404 -3.65 -5.52 -3.98
C ASP A 404 -2.27 -5.63 -3.31
N HIS A 405 -1.86 -6.83 -2.86
CA HIS A 405 -0.56 -7.00 -2.23
C HIS A 405 0.56 -6.85 -3.28
N PRO A 406 1.67 -6.16 -2.99
CA PRO A 406 2.74 -5.93 -3.97
C PRO A 406 3.27 -7.22 -4.63
N ILE A 407 3.30 -8.31 -3.87
CA ILE A 407 3.72 -9.64 -4.36
C ILE A 407 2.81 -10.15 -5.49
N MET A 408 1.52 -9.82 -5.46
CA MET A 408 0.52 -10.27 -6.44
C MET A 408 0.42 -9.35 -7.66
N HIS A 409 1.21 -8.27 -7.73
CA HIS A 409 1.15 -7.33 -8.84
C HIS A 409 1.40 -8.02 -10.19
N GLY A 410 0.41 -7.96 -11.08
CA GLY A 410 0.45 -8.56 -12.42
C GLY A 410 0.55 -10.09 -12.42
N VAL A 411 0.25 -10.76 -11.31
CA VAL A 411 0.19 -12.22 -11.20
C VAL A 411 -1.22 -12.66 -11.54
N GLU A 412 -1.41 -13.26 -12.72
CA GLU A 412 -2.72 -13.72 -13.20
C GLU A 412 -2.82 -15.25 -13.10
N THR A 413 -1.72 -15.95 -13.35
CA THR A 413 -1.71 -17.41 -13.38
C THR A 413 -0.49 -17.96 -12.68
N PHE A 414 -0.66 -19.04 -11.93
CA PHE A 414 0.48 -19.82 -11.44
C PHE A 414 0.10 -21.29 -11.37
N LYS A 415 0.79 -22.15 -12.14
CA LYS A 415 0.43 -23.57 -12.25
C LYS A 415 1.64 -24.50 -12.15
N ALA A 416 1.52 -25.48 -11.27
CA ALA A 416 2.39 -26.64 -11.17
C ALA A 416 2.19 -27.60 -12.35
N LYS A 417 3.26 -28.33 -12.68
CA LYS A 417 3.21 -29.56 -13.49
C LYS A 417 3.06 -30.77 -12.57
N ASP A 418 3.26 -31.98 -13.11
CA ASP A 418 3.09 -33.29 -12.45
C ASP A 418 4.14 -33.61 -11.36
N TYR A 419 4.82 -32.60 -10.79
CA TYR A 419 5.86 -32.82 -9.79
C TYR A 419 6.15 -31.59 -8.93
N THR A 420 5.20 -31.17 -8.09
CA THR A 420 5.38 -30.05 -7.16
C THR A 420 5.43 -30.51 -5.72
N HIS A 421 6.46 -30.05 -5.00
CA HIS A 421 6.60 -30.24 -3.55
C HIS A 421 6.33 -28.94 -2.83
N VAL A 422 5.48 -29.01 -1.81
CA VAL A 422 5.19 -27.91 -0.88
C VAL A 422 5.28 -28.39 0.56
N ILE A 423 5.23 -27.47 1.50
CA ILE A 423 4.97 -27.79 2.91
C ILE A 423 3.45 -27.89 3.10
N GLY A 424 3.00 -29.08 3.48
CA GLY A 424 1.60 -29.44 3.65
C GLY A 424 1.05 -29.06 5.02
N THR A 425 1.23 -27.82 5.44
CA THR A 425 0.58 -27.28 6.64
C THR A 425 -0.31 -26.10 6.29
N ARG A 426 -1.43 -25.97 7.01
CA ARG A 426 -2.27 -24.77 7.01
C ARG A 426 -2.02 -23.88 8.22
N GLU A 427 -1.18 -24.34 9.15
CA GLU A 427 -0.84 -23.63 10.36
C GLU A 427 0.13 -22.47 10.05
N LEU A 428 -0.14 -21.33 10.66
CA LEU A 428 0.67 -20.13 10.57
C LEU A 428 1.20 -19.75 11.94
N ASN A 429 2.46 -19.32 12.03
CA ASN A 429 3.07 -18.77 13.24
C ASN A 429 2.71 -17.28 13.41
N GLY A 430 1.44 -16.94 13.25
CA GLY A 430 1.00 -15.56 13.04
C GLY A 430 1.44 -14.99 11.69
N GLY A 431 0.92 -13.81 11.37
CA GLY A 431 1.05 -13.21 10.03
C GLY A 431 -0.19 -13.40 9.17
N THR A 432 -0.07 -13.04 7.91
CA THR A 432 -1.16 -12.89 6.96
C THR A 432 -0.98 -13.82 5.78
N LEU A 433 -2.08 -14.48 5.39
CA LEU A 433 -2.17 -15.26 4.17
C LEU A 433 -2.44 -14.33 2.98
N ILE A 434 -1.54 -14.30 2.00
CA ILE A 434 -1.69 -13.44 0.80
C ILE A 434 -2.37 -14.20 -0.33
N ALA A 435 -1.97 -15.44 -0.55
CA ALA A 435 -2.55 -16.31 -1.58
C ALA A 435 -2.49 -17.77 -1.15
N SER A 436 -3.44 -18.55 -1.65
CA SER A 436 -3.55 -19.99 -1.45
C SER A 436 -3.39 -20.75 -2.75
N TRP A 437 -2.97 -22.00 -2.65
CA TRP A 437 -3.19 -23.00 -3.68
C TRP A 437 -4.68 -23.32 -3.81
N ASN A 438 -5.11 -23.82 -4.98
CA ASN A 438 -6.48 -24.25 -5.25
C ASN A 438 -7.07 -25.28 -4.26
N ASN A 439 -6.23 -25.98 -3.50
CA ASN A 439 -6.63 -26.90 -2.44
C ASN A 439 -6.57 -26.30 -1.02
N GLY A 440 -6.44 -24.97 -0.92
CA GLY A 440 -6.49 -24.21 0.33
C GLY A 440 -5.24 -24.32 1.19
N PHE A 441 -4.13 -24.85 0.69
CA PHE A 441 -2.84 -24.73 1.37
C PHE A 441 -2.26 -23.33 1.12
N PRO A 442 -1.55 -22.74 2.10
CA PRO A 442 -0.86 -21.47 1.91
C PRO A 442 0.12 -21.54 0.73
N LEU A 443 0.05 -20.55 -0.15
CA LEU A 443 0.98 -20.36 -1.26
C LEU A 443 1.97 -19.23 -0.95
N ILE A 444 1.46 -18.06 -0.51
CA ILE A 444 2.26 -16.92 -0.07
C ILE A 444 1.74 -16.48 1.28
N THR A 445 2.66 -16.35 2.24
CA THR A 445 2.36 -15.84 3.58
C THR A 445 3.37 -14.78 3.96
N GLU A 446 2.97 -13.88 4.83
CA GLU A 446 3.80 -12.77 5.28
C GLU A 446 3.64 -12.58 6.78
N LYS A 447 4.73 -12.28 7.47
CA LYS A 447 4.68 -11.73 8.83
C LYS A 447 5.36 -10.37 8.82
N ARG A 448 4.56 -9.32 8.97
CA ARG A 448 5.03 -7.98 9.34
C ARG A 448 4.95 -7.86 10.85
N LYS A 449 5.80 -7.07 11.50
CA LYS A 449 5.53 -6.67 12.88
C LYS A 449 5.81 -5.19 13.13
N GLU A 450 4.87 -4.64 13.89
CA GLU A 450 4.76 -3.28 14.38
C GLU A 450 6.06 -2.77 15.01
N GLU A 451 6.56 -1.66 14.45
CA GLU A 451 7.59 -0.72 14.94
C GLU A 451 9.03 -1.22 15.20
N GLN A 452 9.33 -2.53 15.30
CA GLN A 452 10.68 -2.99 15.69
C GLN A 452 11.36 -4.07 14.83
N TYR A 453 10.66 -4.79 13.93
CA TYR A 453 11.25 -5.90 13.17
C TYR A 453 10.96 -5.84 11.67
N GLY A 454 11.86 -6.42 10.87
CA GLY A 454 11.72 -6.49 9.41
C GLY A 454 10.67 -7.49 8.94
N THR A 455 10.36 -7.45 7.65
CA THR A 455 9.29 -8.24 7.05
C THR A 455 9.77 -9.65 6.66
N VAL A 456 9.03 -10.70 7.03
CA VAL A 456 9.32 -12.07 6.62
C VAL A 456 8.25 -12.58 5.67
N VAL A 457 8.63 -12.87 4.43
CA VAL A 457 7.75 -13.46 3.42
C VAL A 457 8.10 -14.93 3.25
N CYS A 458 7.09 -15.81 3.25
CA CYS A 458 7.28 -17.23 2.96
C CYS A 458 6.57 -17.63 1.67
N LEU A 459 7.33 -18.21 0.74
CA LEU A 459 6.89 -18.70 -0.56
C LEU A 459 6.83 -20.22 -0.50
N ASN A 460 5.61 -20.79 -0.48
CA ASN A 460 5.39 -22.22 -0.33
C ASN A 460 5.30 -22.94 -1.67
N PHE A 461 6.37 -22.81 -2.46
CA PHE A 461 6.52 -23.46 -3.75
C PHE A 461 7.99 -23.67 -4.10
N HIS A 462 8.27 -24.64 -4.95
CA HIS A 462 9.62 -24.84 -5.45
C HIS A 462 10.04 -23.69 -6.38
N PRO A 463 11.23 -23.10 -6.22
CA PRO A 463 11.64 -21.96 -7.04
C PRO A 463 11.67 -22.28 -8.53
N ILE A 464 11.35 -21.27 -9.33
CA ILE A 464 11.08 -21.35 -10.78
C ILE A 464 12.26 -20.73 -11.53
N SER A 465 12.44 -21.10 -12.80
CA SER A 465 13.44 -20.49 -13.68
C SER A 465 12.97 -20.52 -15.13
N THR A 466 13.33 -19.47 -15.87
CA THR A 466 12.95 -19.25 -17.28
C THR A 466 13.91 -19.88 -18.30
N LYS A 467 15.06 -20.46 -17.90
CA LYS A 467 16.11 -20.95 -18.83
C LYS A 467 16.34 -22.50 -18.93
N ILE A 468 15.44 -23.33 -18.39
CA ILE A 468 15.28 -24.80 -18.64
C ILE A 468 16.43 -25.76 -18.20
N THR A 469 16.08 -26.92 -17.61
CA THR A 469 16.51 -28.31 -18.00
C THR A 469 16.22 -29.38 -16.90
N ASN A 470 15.46 -30.40 -17.33
CA ASN A 470 15.23 -31.77 -16.81
C ASN A 470 14.72 -32.03 -15.38
N ASP A 471 15.07 -31.26 -14.35
CA ASP A 471 14.56 -31.47 -12.96
C ASP A 471 13.55 -30.40 -12.54
N CYS A 472 13.79 -29.11 -12.84
CA CYS A 472 12.88 -28.01 -12.48
C CYS A 472 11.79 -27.78 -13.54
N GLY A 473 12.05 -28.15 -14.80
CA GLY A 473 11.08 -28.07 -15.90
C GLY A 473 9.92 -29.08 -15.79
N LYS A 474 9.98 -30.01 -14.84
CA LYS A 474 8.91 -30.97 -14.50
C LYS A 474 7.98 -30.48 -13.38
N ALA A 475 8.36 -29.43 -12.65
CA ALA A 475 7.60 -28.94 -11.50
C ALA A 475 6.61 -27.83 -11.86
N TRP A 476 6.90 -27.02 -12.89
CA TRP A 476 6.10 -25.80 -13.18
C TRP A 476 5.90 -25.54 -14.67
N LEU A 477 4.77 -24.92 -15.02
CA LEU A 477 4.53 -24.35 -16.35
C LEU A 477 5.26 -23.01 -16.46
N GLN A 478 6.23 -22.94 -17.38
CA GLN A 478 7.12 -21.77 -17.56
C GLN A 478 6.39 -20.52 -18.05
N GLU A 479 5.23 -20.69 -18.68
CA GLU A 479 4.35 -19.63 -19.17
C GLU A 479 3.55 -18.93 -18.05
N THR A 480 3.73 -19.34 -16.78
CA THR A 480 2.97 -18.80 -15.64
C THR A 480 3.80 -17.85 -14.77
N ASP A 481 3.14 -17.05 -13.95
CA ASP A 481 3.71 -15.87 -13.28
C ASP A 481 4.58 -16.18 -12.05
N GLY A 482 5.01 -17.42 -11.82
CA GLY A 482 5.72 -17.73 -10.59
C GLY A 482 7.13 -17.10 -10.48
N ALA A 483 7.80 -16.81 -11.59
CA ALA A 483 9.02 -15.98 -11.56
C ALA A 483 8.71 -14.53 -11.17
N LYS A 484 7.56 -14.00 -11.61
CA LYS A 484 7.03 -12.69 -11.24
C LYS A 484 6.73 -12.63 -9.74
N ILE A 485 6.15 -13.69 -9.15
CA ILE A 485 5.94 -13.81 -7.69
C ILE A 485 7.27 -13.67 -6.93
N ILE A 486 8.32 -14.42 -7.32
CA ILE A 486 9.64 -14.36 -6.66
C ILE A 486 10.24 -12.95 -6.78
N SER A 487 10.19 -12.39 -7.99
CA SER A 487 10.65 -11.05 -8.31
C SER A 487 9.93 -9.97 -7.47
N ASN A 488 8.60 -10.01 -7.46
CA ASN A 488 7.78 -9.08 -6.70
C ASN A 488 8.04 -9.20 -5.20
N ALA A 489 8.18 -10.43 -4.68
CA ALA A 489 8.57 -10.66 -3.30
C ALA A 489 9.93 -10.05 -2.98
N ALA A 490 10.96 -10.27 -3.82
CA ALA A 490 12.29 -9.72 -3.63
C ALA A 490 12.30 -8.19 -3.63
N ASN A 491 11.60 -7.57 -4.59
CA ASN A 491 11.43 -6.11 -4.63
C ASN A 491 10.71 -5.59 -3.39
N TYR A 492 9.63 -6.26 -3.01
CA TYR A 492 8.81 -5.89 -1.87
C TYR A 492 9.60 -5.92 -0.56
N VAL A 493 10.23 -7.05 -0.21
CA VAL A 493 11.00 -7.15 1.05
C VAL A 493 12.19 -6.19 1.08
N SER A 494 12.81 -5.96 -0.07
CA SER A 494 13.98 -5.09 -0.13
C SER A 494 13.60 -3.63 0.09
N ILE A 495 12.42 -3.20 -0.38
CA ILE A 495 11.87 -1.86 -0.10
C ILE A 495 11.46 -1.74 1.38
N GLU A 496 10.85 -2.78 1.95
CA GLU A 496 10.47 -2.77 3.38
C GLU A 496 11.68 -2.61 4.31
N SER A 497 12.86 -3.11 3.94
CA SER A 497 14.09 -2.93 4.74
C SER A 497 14.58 -1.48 4.85
N PHE A 498 14.02 -0.54 4.07
CA PHE A 498 14.32 0.89 4.16
C PHE A 498 13.23 1.71 4.88
N LYS A 499 12.13 1.07 5.31
CA LYS A 499 10.99 1.74 5.96
C LYS A 499 11.14 1.84 7.46
#